data_AF-A0A376ESI6-F1
#
_entry.id   AF-A0A376ESI6-F1
#
_cell.length_a   1.000
_cell.length_b   1.000
_cell.length_c   1.000
_cell.angle_alpha   90.00
_cell.angle_beta   90.00
_cell.angle_gamma   90.00
#
_symmetry.space_group_name_H-M   'P 1'
#
loop_
_entity.id
_entity.type
_entity.pdbx_description
1 polymer ?
#
loop_
_entity_poly.entity_id
_entity_poly.type
_entity_poly.pdbx_seq_one_letter_code
_entity_poly.pdbx_strand_id
1 'polypeptide(L)'
;MKKAQIVIGLGFGDEGKGITTDFLAQQNPESVVIRFSGGQQAAHTVMIDGKKHIHSSFASGALRGLPSYFSEHCTIHPVFFTE
;
A
#
# COMPACT_ATOMS: atom_id res chain seq x y z
N MET A 1 10.45 -4.58 -21.25
CA MET A 1 10.25 -5.64 -20.23
C MET A 1 9.52 -5.02 -19.06
N LYS A 2 8.48 -5.64 -18.49
CA LYS A 2 7.82 -5.11 -17.28
C LYS A 2 8.71 -5.40 -16.07
N LYS A 3 8.81 -4.44 -15.13
CA LYS A 3 9.61 -4.56 -13.91
C LYS A 3 8.70 -4.53 -12.70
N ALA A 4 8.96 -5.40 -11.73
CA ALA A 4 8.30 -5.40 -10.43
C ALA A 4 9.30 -4.97 -9.35
N GLN A 5 8.87 -4.09 -8.45
CA GLN A 5 9.60 -3.75 -7.22
C GLN A 5 8.82 -4.34 -6.05
N ILE A 6 9.50 -5.15 -5.22
CA ILE A 6 8.86 -5.89 -4.13
C ILE A 6 9.37 -5.31 -2.80
N VAL A 7 8.43 -4.95 -1.93
CA VAL A 7 8.72 -4.43 -0.58
C VAL A 7 8.26 -5.47 0.44
N ILE A 8 9.19 -5.98 1.23
CA ILE A 8 8.94 -6.95 2.31
C ILE A 8 9.63 -6.51 3.60
N GLY A 9 9.07 -6.91 4.73
CA GLY A 9 9.68 -6.73 6.05
C GLY A 9 10.49 -7.98 6.38
N LEU A 10 11.67 -7.79 6.96
CA LEU A 10 12.56 -8.89 7.37
C LEU A 10 12.45 -9.20 8.88
N GLY A 11 11.68 -8.40 9.62
CA GLY A 11 11.48 -8.54 11.06
C GLY A 11 10.05 -8.99 11.38
N PHE A 12 9.51 -8.44 12.47
CA PHE A 12 8.21 -8.81 13.03
C PHE A 12 7.11 -7.76 12.81
N GLY A 13 7.27 -6.86 11.84
CA GLY A 13 6.33 -5.77 11.59
C GLY A 13 6.93 -4.38 11.86
N ASP A 14 6.14 -3.35 11.54
CA ASP A 14 6.46 -1.93 11.75
C ASP A 14 7.77 -1.42 11.12
N GLU A 15 8.32 -2.11 10.12
CA GLU A 15 9.58 -1.74 9.46
C GLU A 15 9.42 -0.62 8.40
N GLY A 16 8.24 0.02 8.33
CA GLY A 16 7.99 1.12 7.40
C GLY A 16 7.71 0.71 5.95
N LYS A 17 7.28 -0.53 5.69
CA LYS A 17 6.93 -1.04 4.34
C LYS A 17 5.99 -0.11 3.56
N GLY A 18 4.99 0.47 4.24
CA GLY A 18 4.03 1.39 3.62
C GLY A 18 4.68 2.67 3.12
N ILE A 19 5.54 3.29 3.94
CA ILE A 19 6.29 4.50 3.58
C ILE A 19 7.25 4.22 2.42
N THR A 20 7.97 3.09 2.46
CA THR A 20 8.84 2.68 1.35
C THR A 20 8.05 2.45 0.06
N THR A 21 6.88 1.81 0.15
CA THR A 21 5.99 1.59 -1.00
C THR A 21 5.46 2.91 -1.56
N ASP A 22 5.10 3.86 -0.69
CA ASP A 22 4.64 5.20 -1.06
C ASP A 22 5.74 6.00 -1.77
N PHE A 23 6.98 5.95 -1.26
CA PHE A 23 8.14 6.55 -1.91
C PHE A 23 8.35 5.98 -3.32
N LEU A 24 8.28 4.64 -3.48
CA LEU A 24 8.41 4.01 -4.79
C LEU A 24 7.25 4.37 -5.73
N ALA A 25 6.02 4.45 -5.22
CA ALA A 25 4.85 4.90 -5.97
C ALA A 25 5.04 6.33 -6.49
N GLN A 26 5.60 7.24 -5.69
CA GLN A 26 5.92 8.60 -6.11
C GLN A 26 6.92 8.63 -7.29
N GLN A 27 7.91 7.74 -7.30
CA GLN A 27 8.90 7.66 -8.38
C GLN A 27 8.35 7.00 -9.65
N ASN A 28 7.20 6.32 -9.57
CA ASN A 28 6.62 5.53 -10.67
C ASN A 28 5.11 5.81 -10.83
N PRO A 29 4.71 6.99 -11.34
CA PRO A 29 3.31 7.41 -11.39
C PRO A 29 2.41 6.54 -12.29
N GLU A 30 3.00 5.82 -13.24
CA GLU A 30 2.30 4.91 -14.17
C GLU A 30 2.18 3.46 -13.64
N SER A 31 2.49 3.23 -12.36
CA SER A 31 2.51 1.89 -11.76
C SER A 31 1.19 1.49 -11.12
N VAL A 32 1.03 0.18 -10.88
CA VAL A 32 -0.05 -0.39 -10.07
C VAL A 32 0.54 -0.86 -8.75
N VAL A 33 -0.09 -0.51 -7.63
CA VAL A 33 0.35 -0.98 -6.31
C VAL A 33 -0.40 -2.25 -5.96
N ILE A 34 0.36 -3.35 -5.84
CA ILE A 34 -0.18 -4.68 -5.60
C ILE A 34 0.02 -5.07 -4.13
N ARG A 35 -1.09 -5.35 -3.44
CA ARG A 35 -1.10 -6.12 -2.19
C ARG A 35 -1.19 -7.59 -2.55
N PHE A 36 -0.16 -8.36 -2.18
CA PHE A 36 -0.07 -9.78 -2.54
C PHE A 36 -0.39 -10.74 -1.38
N SER A 37 -0.56 -10.22 -0.16
CA SER A 37 -0.92 -11.00 1.04
C SER A 37 -1.47 -10.11 2.16
N GLY A 38 -1.96 -10.76 3.23
CA GLY A 38 -2.46 -10.10 4.45
C GLY A 38 -3.82 -9.43 4.26
N GLY A 39 -4.22 -8.59 5.21
CA GLY A 39 -5.52 -7.89 5.19
C GLY A 39 -5.44 -6.47 5.74
N GLN A 40 -6.51 -6.01 6.39
CA GLN A 40 -6.70 -4.64 6.89
C GLN A 40 -5.84 -4.28 8.10
N GLN A 41 -5.08 -5.24 8.66
CA GLN A 41 -4.15 -4.97 9.76
C GLN A 41 -2.89 -4.20 9.33
N ALA A 42 -2.66 -4.05 8.02
CA ALA A 42 -1.54 -3.26 7.53
C ALA A 42 -1.84 -1.77 7.62
N ALA A 43 -1.04 -1.03 8.38
CA ALA A 43 -1.12 0.42 8.49
C ALA A 43 -0.05 1.08 7.58
N HIS A 44 -0.43 1.48 6.37
CA HIS A 44 0.47 2.21 5.48
C HIS A 44 0.33 3.70 5.73
N THR A 45 1.30 4.27 6.44
CA THR A 45 1.36 5.71 6.64
C THR A 45 1.88 6.38 5.37
N VAL A 46 1.15 7.39 4.89
CA VAL A 46 1.52 8.23 3.75
C VAL A 46 1.46 9.71 4.12
N MET A 47 2.32 10.51 3.50
CA MET A 47 2.40 11.95 3.68
C MET A 47 2.20 12.65 2.33
N ILE A 48 1.13 13.43 2.20
CA ILE A 48 0.81 14.19 0.97
C ILE A 48 0.44 15.61 1.38
N ASP A 49 1.09 16.61 0.78
CA ASP A 49 0.85 18.04 1.03
C ASP A 49 0.84 18.42 2.51
N GLY A 50 1.77 17.84 3.29
CA GLY A 50 1.89 18.06 4.73
C GLY A 50 0.83 17.36 5.59
N LYS A 51 -0.09 16.60 4.99
CA LYS A 51 -1.10 15.81 5.69
C LYS A 51 -0.68 14.35 5.81
N LYS A 52 -0.92 13.78 7.00
CA LYS A 52 -0.72 12.36 7.29
C LYS A 52 -2.02 11.59 7.06
N HIS A 53 -1.94 10.48 6.34
CA HIS A 53 -3.03 9.51 6.24
C HIS A 53 -2.51 8.10 6.52
N ILE A 54 -3.36 7.23 7.05
CA ILE A 54 -3.02 5.83 7.33
C ILE A 54 -4.01 4.97 6.56
N HIS A 55 -3.51 4.26 5.56
CA HIS A 55 -4.30 3.26 4.85
C HIS A 55 -4.32 1.95 5.64
N SER A 56 -5.50 1.57 6.12
CA SER A 56 -5.81 0.23 6.65
C SER A 56 -6.23 -0.71 5.52
N SER A 57 -7.17 -0.25 4.69
CA SER A 57 -7.80 -1.06 3.63
C SER A 57 -7.19 -0.86 2.24
N PHE A 58 -6.70 0.34 1.90
CA PHE A 58 -6.18 0.67 0.58
C PHE A 58 -4.66 0.44 0.45
N ALA A 59 -4.15 0.37 -0.78
CA ALA A 59 -2.70 0.28 -1.00
C ALA A 59 -2.03 1.67 -0.84
N SER A 60 -0.74 1.69 -0.51
CA SER A 60 -0.01 2.92 -0.17
C SER A 60 -0.06 4.01 -1.26
N GLY A 61 -0.15 3.64 -2.54
CA GLY A 61 -0.23 4.60 -3.64
C GLY A 61 -1.63 5.18 -3.92
N ALA A 62 -2.67 4.78 -3.18
CA ALA A 62 -4.05 5.12 -3.52
C ALA A 62 -4.30 6.64 -3.56
N LEU A 63 -3.83 7.40 -2.56
CA LEU A 63 -3.98 8.86 -2.54
C LEU A 63 -3.09 9.60 -3.55
N ARG A 64 -2.15 8.89 -4.20
CA ARG A 64 -1.38 9.42 -5.34
C ARG A 64 -2.10 9.22 -6.67
N GLY A 65 -3.28 8.60 -6.68
CA GLY A 65 -4.04 8.27 -7.88
C GLY A 65 -3.64 6.96 -8.55
N LEU A 66 -2.76 6.17 -7.93
CA LEU A 66 -2.33 4.88 -8.49
C LEU A 66 -3.39 3.80 -8.21
N PRO A 67 -3.68 2.93 -9.19
CA PRO A 67 -4.59 1.80 -8.98
C PRO A 67 -4.06 0.87 -7.89
N SER A 68 -4.97 0.44 -7.01
CA SER A 68 -4.71 -0.61 -6.03
C SER A 68 -5.22 -1.95 -6.57
N TYR A 69 -4.39 -2.97 -6.52
CA TYR A 69 -4.78 -4.35 -6.84
C TYR A 69 -4.53 -5.25 -5.63
N PHE A 70 -5.51 -6.08 -5.30
CA PHE A 70 -5.43 -7.09 -4.23
C PHE A 70 -5.45 -8.47 -4.89
N SER A 71 -4.46 -9.31 -4.61
CA SER A 71 -4.45 -10.69 -5.12
C SER A 71 -5.48 -11.57 -4.40
N GLU A 72 -5.71 -12.78 -4.92
CA GLU A 72 -6.56 -13.78 -4.25
C GLU A 72 -6.07 -14.20 -2.85
N HIS A 73 -4.84 -13.83 -2.46
CA HIS A 73 -4.25 -14.13 -1.16
C HIS A 73 -4.42 -13.01 -0.14
N CYS A 74 -5.12 -11.93 -0.49
CA CYS A 74 -5.50 -10.88 0.44
C CYS A 74 -6.86 -11.16 1.08
N THR A 75 -6.96 -10.98 2.39
CA THR A 75 -8.25 -10.97 3.08
C THR A 75 -8.88 -9.59 2.97
N ILE A 76 -10.16 -9.56 2.59
CA ILE A 76 -10.93 -8.33 2.44
C ILE A 76 -12.15 -8.39 3.36
N HIS A 77 -12.24 -7.45 4.30
CA HIS A 77 -13.42 -7.27 5.15
C HIS A 77 -14.18 -6.00 4.69
N PRO A 78 -15.32 -6.14 3.98
CA PRO A 78 -15.97 -5.03 3.26
C PRO A 78 -16.36 -3.82 4.11
N VAL A 79 -16.65 -4.02 5.40
CA VAL A 79 -17.09 -2.93 6.29
C VAL A 79 -16.02 -1.84 6.45
N PHE A 80 -14.73 -2.19 6.33
CA PHE A 80 -13.65 -1.19 6.44
C PHE A 80 -13.46 -0.32 5.18
N PHE A 81 -14.34 -0.42 4.18
CA PHE A 81 -14.39 0.53 3.06
C PHE A 81 -15.49 1.57 3.21
N THR A 82 -16.38 1.39 4.20
CA THR A 82 -17.51 2.29 4.44
C THR A 82 -17.31 3.21 5.65
N GLU A 83 -16.19 3.06 6.35
CA GLU A 83 -15.74 3.88 7.49
C GLU A 83 -14.62 4.83 7.06
#